data_AF-A0A7V9I8Q4-F1
#
_entry.id   AF-A0A7V9I8Q4-F1
#
_cell.length_a   1.000
_cell.length_b   1.000
_cell.length_c   1.000
_cell.angle_alpha   90.00
_cell.angle_beta   90.00
_cell.angle_gamma   90.00
#
_symmetry.space_group_name_H-M   'P 1'
#
loop_
_entity.id
_entity.type
_entity.pdbx_description
1 polymer ?
#
loop_
_entity_poly.entity_id
_entity_poly.type
_entity_poly.pdbx_seq_one_letter_code
_entity_poly.pdbx_strand_id
1 'polypeptide(L)' 'MARRIHERYLEAGGRREKTRLIDEFVELTGYDRTYAKVLLRGGPRPPVRRGPSRRAGRPAAYGPQVIAALRVCAESLD' A
#
# COMPACT_ATOMS: atom_id res chain seq x y z
N MET A 1 5.95 8.34 -24.96
CA MET A 1 6.13 6.88 -25.14
C MET A 1 5.28 6.07 -24.16
N ALA A 2 5.50 6.19 -22.85
CA ALA A 2 4.76 5.42 -21.84
C ALA A 2 3.23 5.49 -21.97
N ARG A 3 2.68 6.67 -22.30
CA ARG A 3 1.23 6.87 -22.53
C ARG A 3 0.66 6.00 -23.66
N ARG A 4 1.37 5.89 -24.78
CA ARG A 4 0.94 5.08 -25.94
C ARG A 4 0.96 3.58 -25.63
N ILE A 5 1.99 3.10 -24.93
CA ILE A 5 2.06 1.69 -24.50
C ILE A 5 1.00 1.40 -23.43
N HIS A 6 0.74 2.37 -22.55
CA HIS A 6 -0.34 2.28 -21.57
C HIS A 6 -1.72 2.12 -22.23
N GLU A 7 -2.05 2.94 -23.23
CA GLU A 7 -3.30 2.83 -24.00
C GLU A 7 -3.45 1.45 -24.64
N ARG A 8 -2.42 0.98 -25.38
CA ARG A 8 -2.39 -0.37 -25.97
C ARG A 8 -2.52 -1.47 -24.91
N TYR A 9 -1.95 -1.27 -23.71
CA TYR A 9 -2.02 -2.23 -22.62
C TYR A 9 -3.43 -2.31 -22.01
N LEU A 10 -4.18 -1.21 -22.01
CA LEU A 10 -5.58 -1.18 -21.59
C LEU A 10 -6.49 -1.86 -22.61
N GLU A 11 -6.25 -1.64 -23.90
CA GLU A 11 -7.01 -2.23 -25.01
C GLU A 11 -6.71 -3.72 -25.23
N ALA A 12 -5.53 -4.19 -24.81
CA ALA A 12 -5.11 -5.57 -24.98
C ALA A 12 -6.11 -6.56 -24.35
N GLY A 13 -6.70 -7.42 -25.19
CA GLY A 13 -7.72 -8.38 -24.75
C GLY A 13 -7.14 -9.63 -24.09
N GLY A 14 -5.86 -9.94 -24.36
CA GLY A 14 -5.24 -11.20 -23.96
C GLY A 14 -3.99 -11.05 -23.08
N ARG A 15 -3.74 -12.06 -22.24
CA ARG A 15 -2.51 -12.13 -21.41
C ARG A 15 -1.23 -12.06 -22.24
N ARG A 16 -1.18 -12.78 -23.37
CA ARG A 16 0.00 -12.82 -24.26
C ARG A 16 0.31 -11.44 -24.86
N GLU A 17 -0.71 -10.69 -25.23
CA GLU A 17 -0.56 -9.34 -25.78
C GLU A 17 -0.04 -8.36 -24.72
N LYS A 18 -0.61 -8.41 -23.50
CA LYS A 18 -0.11 -7.64 -22.36
C LYS A 18 1.34 -7.96 -22.03
N THR A 19 1.73 -9.23 -22.07
CA THR A 19 3.12 -9.66 -21.86
C THR A 19 4.05 -9.00 -22.87
N ARG A 20 3.71 -9.01 -24.17
CA ARG A 20 4.50 -8.37 -25.23
C ARG A 20 4.65 -6.86 -25.02
N LEU A 21 3.58 -6.18 -24.63
CA LEU A 21 3.62 -4.73 -24.34
C LEU A 21 4.50 -4.41 -23.12
N ILE A 22 4.49 -5.27 -22.11
CA ILE A 22 5.40 -5.14 -20.96
C ILE A 22 6.85 -5.34 -21.40
N ASP A 23 7.14 -6.34 -22.23
CA ASP A 23 8.49 -6.61 -22.73
C ASP A 23 9.02 -5.46 -23.59
N GLU A 24 8.21 -4.98 -24.54
CA GLU A 24 8.50 -3.79 -25.36
C GLU A 24 8.83 -2.58 -24.46
N PHE A 25 8.06 -2.38 -23.40
CA PHE A 25 8.29 -1.28 -22.45
C PHE A 25 9.61 -1.44 -21.68
N VAL A 26 9.95 -2.66 -21.25
CA VAL A 26 11.19 -2.97 -20.54
C VAL A 26 12.39 -2.75 -21.44
N GLU A 27 12.36 -3.25 -22.68
CA GLU A 27 13.45 -3.08 -23.66
C GLU A 27 13.71 -1.60 -23.96
N LEU A 28 12.66 -0.79 -24.07
CA LEU A 28 12.77 0.64 -24.39
C LEU A 28 13.24 1.50 -23.21
N THR A 29 12.90 1.13 -21.98
CA THR A 29 13.14 1.98 -20.79
C THR A 29 14.24 1.47 -19.88
N GLY A 30 14.61 0.20 -19.99
CA GLY A 30 15.50 -0.48 -19.05
C GLY A 30 14.89 -0.69 -17.66
N TYR A 31 13.59 -0.44 -17.48
CA TYR A 31 12.93 -0.65 -16.18
C TYR A 31 12.77 -2.13 -15.85
N ASP A 32 12.78 -2.46 -14.56
CA ASP A 32 12.41 -3.80 -14.13
C ASP A 32 10.99 -4.15 -14.58
N ARG A 33 10.79 -5.40 -14.97
CA ARG A 33 9.52 -5.92 -15.47
C ARG A 33 8.38 -5.73 -14.45
N THR A 34 8.67 -5.85 -13.16
CA THR A 34 7.68 -5.63 -12.10
C THR A 34 7.26 -4.18 -12.04
N TYR A 35 8.23 -3.27 -12.12
CA TYR A 35 7.94 -1.85 -12.15
C TYR A 35 7.17 -1.44 -13.42
N ALA A 36 7.56 -1.96 -14.59
CA ALA A 36 6.86 -1.77 -15.85
C ALA A 36 5.38 -2.21 -15.77
N LYS A 37 5.12 -3.41 -15.23
CA LYS A 37 3.75 -3.91 -15.01
C LYS A 37 2.90 -2.96 -14.15
N VAL A 38 3.47 -2.44 -13.06
CA VAL A 38 2.77 -1.53 -12.15
C VAL A 38 2.46 -0.22 -12.88
N LEU A 39 3.45 0.33 -13.57
CA LEU A 39 3.31 1.59 -14.30
C LEU A 39 2.25 1.50 -15.40
N LEU A 40 2.30 0.45 -16.24
CA LEU A 40 1.34 0.22 -17.31
C LEU A 40 -0.09 -0.08 -16.80
N ARG A 41 -0.25 -0.53 -15.55
CA ARG A 41 -1.56 -0.72 -14.90
C ARG A 41 -2.19 0.55 -14.32
N GLY A 42 -1.57 1.71 -14.51
CA GLY A 42 -2.02 2.98 -13.93
C GLY A 42 -1.18 3.45 -12.74
N GLY A 43 0.05 2.92 -12.60
CA GLY A 43 0.99 3.35 -11.57
C GLY A 43 0.80 2.67 -10.21
N PRO A 44 1.71 2.98 -9.26
CA PRO A 44 1.54 2.54 -7.88
C PRO A 44 0.22 3.10 -7.34
N ARG A 45 -0.64 2.20 -6.86
CA ARG A 45 -1.85 2.62 -6.16
C ARG A 45 -1.40 3.42 -4.94
N PRO A 46 -2.02 4.58 -4.65
CA PRO A 46 -1.75 5.28 -3.41
C PRO A 46 -1.92 4.27 -2.26
N PRO A 47 -1.08 4.34 -1.22
CA PRO A 47 -1.25 3.48 -0.06
C PRO A 47 -2.69 3.66 0.38
N VAL A 48 -3.48 2.59 0.25
CA VAL A 48 -4.83 2.60 0.79
C VAL A 48 -4.61 2.94 2.25
N ARG A 49 -5.06 4.12 2.69
CA ARG A 49 -5.20 4.42 4.11
C ARG A 49 -6.14 3.33 4.59
N ARG A 50 -5.57 2.21 5.05
CA ARG A 50 -6.33 1.17 5.71
C ARG A 50 -6.95 1.94 6.86
N GLY A 51 -8.26 2.19 6.77
CA GLY A 51 -9.00 2.73 7.90
C GLY A 51 -8.66 1.90 9.14
N PRO A 52 -8.89 2.44 10.36
CA PRO A 52 -8.57 1.72 11.59
C PRO A 52 -8.96 0.25 11.43
N SER A 53 -7.95 -0.62 11.56
CA SER A 53 -8.14 -2.06 11.40
C SER A 53 -9.39 -2.43 12.20
N ARG A 54 -10.37 -3.10 11.58
CA ARG A 54 -11.58 -3.58 12.29
C ARG A 54 -11.22 -4.46 13.49
N ARG A 55 -9.98 -4.93 13.56
CA ARG A 55 -9.39 -5.51 14.77
C ARG A 55 -9.07 -4.36 15.72
N ALA A 56 -10.01 -4.06 16.61
CA ALA A 56 -9.69 -3.29 17.81
C ALA A 56 -8.43 -3.91 18.43
N GLY A 57 -7.42 -3.09 18.69
CA GLY A 57 -6.24 -3.54 19.43
C GLY A 57 -6.68 -4.09 20.80
N ARG A 58 -5.75 -4.74 21.50
CA ARG A 58 -6.03 -5.23 22.87
C ARG A 58 -6.62 -4.06 23.69
N PRO A 59 -7.80 -4.22 24.31
CA PRO A 59 -8.36 -3.17 25.14
C PRO A 59 -7.37 -2.82 26.25
N ALA A 60 -7.20 -1.52 26.53
CA ALA A 60 -6.39 -1.07 27.65
C ALA A 60 -7.12 -1.45 28.95
N ALA A 61 -6.84 -2.64 29.46
CA ALA A 61 -7.37 -3.10 30.74
C ALA A 61 -6.39 -2.69 31.84
N TYR A 62 -6.55 -1.47 32.36
CA TYR A 62 -5.93 -1.10 33.63
C TYR A 62 -6.80 -1.61 34.76
N GLY A 63 -6.29 -2.58 35.51
CA GLY A 63 -6.98 -3.10 36.69
C GLY A 63 -7.06 -2.03 37.80
N PRO A 64 -7.93 -2.22 38.80
CA PRO A 64 -8.10 -1.26 39.91
C PRO A 64 -6.78 -0.91 40.61
N GLN A 65 -5.86 -1.88 40.72
CA GLN A 65 -4.53 -1.69 41.30
C GLN A 65 -3.66 -0.73 40.49
N VAL A 66 -3.71 -0.81 39.16
CA VAL A 66 -2.93 0.07 38.28
C VAL A 66 -3.50 1.49 38.33
N ILE A 67 -4.83 1.63 38.37
CA ILE A 67 -5.49 2.94 38.51
C ILE A 67 -5.13 3.58 39.86
N ALA A 68 -5.13 2.80 40.94
CA ALA A 68 -4.75 3.29 42.26
C ALA A 68 -3.29 3.79 42.29
N ALA A 69 -2.35 3.02 41.71
CA ALA A 69 -0.95 3.42 41.61
C ALA A 69 -0.77 4.71 40.80
N LEU A 70 -1.50 4.86 39.69
CA LEU A 70 -1.44 6.07 38.86
C LEU A 70 -1.95 7.31 39.59
N ARG A 71 -2.97 7.18 40.45
CA ARG A 71 -3.47 8.30 41.27
C ARG A 71 -2.46 8.78 42.28
N VAL A 72 -1.81 7.85 43.00
CA VAL A 72 -0.75 8.18 43.97
C VAL A 72 0.39 8.93 43.28
N CYS A 73 0.83 8.46 42.11
CA CYS A 73 1.88 9.14 41.35
C CYS A 73 1.45 10.55 40.90
N ALA A 74 0.18 10.75 40.55
CA ALA A 74 -0.33 12.07 40.12
C ALA A 74 -0.37 13.06 41.29
N GLU A 75 -0.87 12.64 42.46
CA GLU A 75 -0.94 13.48 43.67
C GLU A 75 0.44 13.83 44.23
N SER A 76 1.46 13.03 43.92
CA SER A 76 2.85 13.27 44.35
C SER A 76 3.62 14.25 43.44
N LEU A 77 3.01 14.65 42.32
CA LEU A 77 3.60 15.58 41.34
C LEU A 77 3.03 17.01 41.46
N ASP A 78 2.03 17.21 42.34
CA ASP A 78 1.54 18.52 42.79
C ASP A 78 2.29 18.98 44.05
#